data_AF-A0A3B9PVI5-F1
#
_entry.id   AF-A0A3B9PVI5-F1
#
_cell.length_a   1.000
_cell.length_b   1.000
_cell.length_c   1.000
_cell.angle_alpha   90.00
_cell.angle_beta   90.00
_cell.angle_gamma   90.00
#
_symmetry.space_group_name_H-M   'P 1'
#
loop_
_entity.id
_entity.type
_entity.pdbx_description
1 polymer ?
#
loop_
_entity_poly.entity_id
_entity_poly.type
_entity_poly.pdbx_seq_one_letter_code
_entity_poly.pdbx_strand_id
1 'polypeptide(L)'
;MYREIKKKKLILENRKPYRKEVSQFLDELNRVDWIYSSMRLDGNNLSRNSVERILKGEFLIDVSVKDHSYISNYKNVIDQIYDMVEMDFYLNEKYLFKLYQTLTNETEYEYRKF
;
A
#
# COMPACT_ATOMS: atom_id res chain seq x y z
N MET A 1 -24.50 7.99 9.64
CA MET A 1 -23.08 7.57 9.63
C MET A 1 -22.82 6.22 10.32
N TYR A 2 -22.78 6.10 11.66
CA TYR A 2 -22.39 4.83 12.33
C TYR A 2 -23.29 3.63 11.98
N ARG A 3 -24.62 3.83 11.99
CA ARG A 3 -25.60 2.79 11.61
C ARG A 3 -25.42 2.32 10.16
N GLU A 4 -25.06 3.23 9.26
CA GLU A 4 -24.84 2.91 7.85
C GLU A 4 -23.54 2.13 7.66
N ILE A 5 -22.48 2.47 8.38
CA ILE A 5 -21.23 1.72 8.39
C ILE A 5 -21.47 0.28 8.87
N LYS A 6 -22.22 0.10 9.96
CA LYS A 6 -22.60 -1.24 10.44
C LYS A 6 -23.40 -2.03 9.40
N LYS A 7 -24.38 -1.39 8.75
CA LYS A 7 -25.16 -2.02 7.69
C LYS A 7 -24.28 -2.47 6.52
N LYS A 8 -23.36 -1.61 6.06
CA LYS A 8 -22.41 -1.94 4.98
C LYS A 8 -21.45 -3.06 5.37
N LYS A 9 -20.92 -3.04 6.60
CA LYS A 9 -20.07 -4.10 7.15
C LYS A 9 -20.78 -5.46 7.12
N LEU A 10 -22.01 -5.52 7.63
CA LEU A 10 -22.81 -6.76 7.65
C LEU A 10 -23.04 -7.31 6.23
N ILE A 11 -23.33 -6.43 5.26
CA ILE A 11 -23.50 -6.83 3.86
C ILE A 11 -22.19 -7.41 3.29
N LEU A 12 -21.04 -6.82 3.62
CA LEU A 12 -19.74 -7.30 3.16
C LEU A 12 -19.38 -8.65 3.79
N GLU A 13 -19.61 -8.82 5.09
CA GLU A 13 -19.35 -10.07 5.80
C GLU A 13 -20.18 -11.22 5.22
N ASN A 14 -21.46 -10.99 4.93
CA ASN A 14 -22.36 -11.98 4.33
C ASN A 14 -22.02 -12.35 2.87
N ARG A 15 -21.18 -11.57 2.19
CA ARG A 15 -20.74 -11.84 0.81
C ARG A 15 -19.40 -12.56 0.71
N LYS A 16 -18.68 -12.68 1.83
CA LYS A 16 -17.41 -13.41 1.91
C LYS A 16 -17.67 -14.91 2.15
N PRO A 17 -16.81 -15.82 1.65
CA PRO A 17 -15.63 -15.53 0.83
C PRO A 17 -15.99 -15.18 -0.62
N TYR A 18 -15.27 -14.22 -1.20
CA TYR A 18 -15.40 -13.91 -2.62
C TYR A 18 -14.74 -15.01 -3.46
N ARG A 19 -15.13 -15.09 -4.74
CA ARG A 19 -14.41 -15.91 -5.72
C ARG A 19 -12.98 -15.39 -5.86
N LYS A 20 -12.03 -16.29 -6.13
CA LYS A 20 -10.59 -15.98 -6.18
C LYS A 20 -10.29 -14.80 -7.12
N GLU A 21 -10.92 -14.78 -8.29
CA GLU A 21 -10.72 -13.73 -9.30
C GLU A 21 -11.19 -12.37 -8.78
N VAL A 22 -12.30 -12.35 -8.05
CA VAL A 22 -12.85 -11.13 -7.44
C VAL A 22 -11.95 -10.64 -6.31
N SER A 23 -11.44 -11.55 -5.46
CA SER A 23 -10.49 -11.19 -4.41
C SER A 23 -9.22 -10.57 -4.99
N GLN A 24 -8.61 -11.22 -5.99
CA GLN A 24 -7.40 -10.71 -6.67
C GLN A 24 -7.63 -9.33 -7.28
N PHE A 25 -8.77 -9.14 -7.96
CA PHE A 25 -9.13 -7.84 -8.52
C PHE A 25 -9.28 -6.75 -7.45
N LEU A 26 -9.92 -7.07 -6.31
CA LEU A 26 -10.07 -6.12 -5.21
C LEU A 26 -8.72 -5.79 -4.57
N ASP A 27 -7.84 -6.77 -4.41
CA ASP A 27 -6.51 -6.58 -3.83
C ASP A 27 -5.64 -5.67 -4.72
N GLU A 28 -5.67 -5.88 -6.04
CA GLU A 28 -5.01 -5.01 -7.02
C GLU A 28 -5.57 -3.58 -6.95
N LEU A 29 -6.90 -3.43 -6.96
CA LEU A 29 -7.56 -2.13 -6.89
C LEU A 29 -7.17 -1.36 -5.62
N ASN A 30 -7.29 -2.02 -4.46
CA ASN A 30 -6.98 -1.42 -3.16
C ASN A 30 -5.51 -1.02 -3.08
N ARG A 31 -4.61 -1.83 -3.63
CA ARG A 31 -3.17 -1.53 -3.64
C ARG A 31 -2.86 -0.30 -4.49
N VAL A 32 -3.41 -0.20 -5.69
CA VAL A 32 -3.25 0.99 -6.54
C VAL A 32 -3.76 2.23 -5.81
N ASP A 33 -4.95 2.15 -5.22
CA ASP A 33 -5.58 3.28 -4.52
C ASP A 33 -4.79 3.72 -3.29
N TRP A 34 -4.26 2.77 -2.51
CA TRP A 34 -3.44 3.08 -1.35
C TRP A 34 -2.16 3.79 -1.76
N ILE A 35 -1.41 3.24 -2.72
CA ILE A 35 -0.14 3.82 -3.16
C ILE A 35 -0.36 5.20 -3.77
N TYR A 36 -1.33 5.33 -4.67
CA TYR A 36 -1.68 6.61 -5.29
C TYR A 36 -2.05 7.67 -4.23
N SER A 37 -2.90 7.32 -3.26
CA SER A 37 -3.35 8.25 -2.23
C SER A 37 -2.20 8.68 -1.31
N SER A 38 -1.33 7.75 -0.92
CA SER A 38 -0.14 8.06 -0.11
C SER A 38 0.80 9.02 -0.85
N MET A 39 1.15 8.72 -2.10
CA MET A 39 2.02 9.58 -2.90
C MET A 39 1.40 10.96 -3.14
N ARG A 40 0.08 11.02 -3.33
CA ARG A 40 -0.63 12.29 -3.52
C ARG A 40 -0.56 13.16 -2.26
N LEU A 41 -0.69 12.56 -1.08
CA LEU A 41 -0.55 13.26 0.21
C LEU A 41 0.87 13.76 0.43
N ASP A 42 1.88 13.04 -0.06
CA ASP A 42 3.29 13.46 -0.04
C ASP A 42 3.64 14.51 -1.10
N GLY A 43 2.65 15.00 -1.85
CA GLY A 43 2.79 16.09 -2.83
C GLY A 43 3.16 15.64 -4.25
N ASN A 44 3.09 14.34 -4.55
CA ASN A 44 3.35 13.83 -5.89
C ASN A 44 2.17 14.13 -6.85
N ASN A 45 2.48 14.36 -8.13
CA ASN A 45 1.51 14.69 -9.18
C ASN A 45 1.25 13.55 -10.19
N LEU A 46 1.77 12.34 -9.94
CA LEU A 46 1.50 11.18 -10.76
C LEU A 46 0.01 10.86 -10.81
N SER A 47 -0.46 10.47 -11.98
CA SER A 47 -1.83 10.01 -12.14
C SER A 47 -2.00 8.62 -11.54
N ARG A 48 -3.23 8.29 -11.11
CA ARG A 48 -3.57 6.93 -10.66
C ARG A 48 -3.25 5.88 -11.72
N ASN A 49 -3.48 6.20 -12.99
CA ASN A 49 -3.17 5.30 -14.10
C ASN A 49 -1.66 5.07 -14.26
N SER A 50 -0.84 6.10 -14.08
CA SER A 50 0.62 5.97 -14.09
C SER A 50 1.09 5.03 -12.98
N VAL A 51 0.56 5.17 -11.76
CA VAL A 51 0.85 4.28 -10.63
C VAL A 51 0.46 2.83 -10.95
N GLU A 52 -0.74 2.62 -11.50
CA GLU A 52 -1.21 1.29 -11.89
C GLU A 52 -0.32 0.62 -12.94
N ARG A 53 0.07 1.36 -13.99
CA ARG A 53 0.96 0.85 -15.05
C ARG A 53 2.33 0.46 -14.48
N ILE A 54 2.90 1.31 -13.62
CA ILE A 54 4.18 1.02 -12.95
C ILE A 54 4.07 -0.23 -12.07
N LEU A 55 2.98 -0.39 -11.31
CA LEU A 55 2.74 -1.59 -10.49
C LEU A 55 2.62 -2.87 -11.32
N LYS A 56 2.12 -2.76 -12.56
CA LYS A 56 2.07 -3.87 -13.54
C LYS A 56 3.42 -4.15 -14.21
N GLY A 57 4.46 -3.39 -13.88
CA GLY A 57 5.82 -3.58 -14.38
C GLY A 57 6.17 -2.74 -15.60
N GLU A 58 5.33 -1.77 -15.99
CA GLU A 58 5.66 -0.84 -17.06
C GLU A 58 6.67 0.21 -16.60
N PHE A 59 7.66 0.49 -17.43
CA PHE A 59 8.61 1.59 -17.22
C PHE A 59 8.16 2.81 -18.03
N LEU A 60 7.79 3.90 -17.34
CA LEU A 60 7.26 5.12 -17.95
C LEU A 60 8.38 6.16 -18.11
N ILE A 61 8.70 6.53 -19.35
CA ILE A 61 9.84 7.41 -19.67
C ILE A 61 9.65 8.83 -19.12
N ASP A 62 8.40 9.27 -18.96
CA ASP A 62 8.00 10.56 -18.41
C ASP A 62 7.94 10.61 -16.88
N VAL A 63 8.23 9.49 -16.20
CA VAL A 63 8.22 9.38 -14.74
C VAL A 63 9.64 9.14 -14.23
N SER A 64 9.99 9.82 -13.13
CA SER A 64 11.34 9.70 -12.58
C SER A 64 11.62 8.27 -12.08
N VAL A 65 12.89 7.83 -12.17
CA VAL A 65 13.31 6.53 -11.62
C VAL A 65 13.05 6.47 -10.11
N LYS A 66 13.19 7.61 -9.42
CA LYS A 66 12.89 7.72 -7.99
C LYS A 66 11.43 7.37 -7.70
N ASP A 67 10.49 7.90 -8.49
CA ASP A 67 9.06 7.61 -8.29
C ASP A 67 8.73 6.14 -8.59
N HIS A 68 9.34 5.55 -9.63
CA HIS A 68 9.21 4.11 -9.89
C HIS A 68 9.67 3.28 -8.69
N SER A 69 10.85 3.62 -8.16
CA SER A 69 11.37 2.96 -6.95
C SER A 69 10.42 3.15 -5.78
N TYR A 70 9.86 4.35 -5.59
CA TYR A 70 8.98 4.63 -4.47
C TYR A 70 7.66 3.84 -4.54
N ILE A 71 7.07 3.72 -5.73
CA ILE A 71 5.89 2.86 -5.97
C ILE A 71 6.21 1.40 -5.65
N SER A 72 7.37 0.90 -6.09
CA SER A 72 7.82 -0.46 -5.77
C SER A 72 8.06 -0.66 -4.28
N ASN A 73 8.62 0.33 -3.59
CA ASN A 73 8.87 0.29 -2.16
C ASN A 73 7.56 0.24 -1.37
N TYR A 74 6.58 1.07 -1.73
CA TYR A 74 5.25 1.00 -1.12
C TYR A 74 4.61 -0.37 -1.31
N LYS A 75 4.71 -0.95 -2.51
CA LYS A 75 4.21 -2.31 -2.77
C LYS A 75 4.80 -3.30 -1.76
N ASN A 76 6.12 -3.27 -1.57
CA ASN A 76 6.83 -4.15 -0.64
C ASN A 76 6.43 -3.90 0.83
N VAL A 77 6.24 -2.64 1.23
CA VAL A 77 5.76 -2.28 2.57
C VAL A 77 4.36 -2.82 2.82
N ILE A 78 3.46 -2.65 1.86
CA ILE A 78 2.08 -3.15 1.95
C ILE A 78 2.08 -4.67 2.06
N ASP A 79 2.89 -5.38 1.24
CA ASP A 79 3.08 -6.83 1.35
C ASP A 79 3.53 -7.23 2.75
N GLN A 80 4.57 -6.59 3.29
CA GLN A 80 5.05 -6.86 4.64
C GLN A 80 3.98 -6.63 5.71
N ILE A 81 3.15 -5.59 5.58
CA ILE A 81 2.05 -5.32 6.52
C ILE A 81 1.01 -6.45 6.46
N TYR A 82 0.63 -6.92 5.27
CA TYR A 82 -0.31 -8.04 5.13
C TYR A 82 0.26 -9.31 5.75
N ASP A 83 1.52 -9.66 5.46
CA ASP A 83 2.20 -10.82 6.05
C ASP A 83 2.23 -10.72 7.59
N MET A 84 2.51 -9.53 8.14
CA MET A 84 2.49 -9.30 9.58
C MET A 84 1.10 -9.54 10.20
N VAL A 85 0.03 -9.07 9.53
CA VAL A 85 -1.33 -9.27 9.99
C VAL A 85 -1.74 -10.75 9.93
N GLU A 86 -1.39 -11.46 8.85
CA GLU A 86 -1.69 -12.89 8.70
C GLU A 86 -1.00 -13.75 9.76
N MET A 87 0.20 -13.37 10.18
CA MET A 87 0.99 -14.06 11.19
C MET A 87 0.72 -13.58 12.63
N ASP A 88 -0.28 -12.71 12.82
CA ASP A 88 -0.64 -12.10 14.12
C ASP A 88 0.56 -11.43 14.83
N PHE A 89 1.45 -10.81 14.04
CA PHE A 89 2.62 -10.11 14.58
C PHE A 89 2.23 -8.82 15.30
N TYR A 90 2.72 -8.68 16.52
CA TYR A 90 2.62 -7.43 17.26
C TYR A 90 3.55 -6.35 16.67
N LEU A 91 2.96 -5.24 16.24
CA LEU A 91 3.70 -4.07 15.74
C LEU A 91 4.46 -3.42 16.90
N ASN A 92 5.78 -3.35 16.76
CA ASN A 92 6.66 -2.64 17.68
C ASN A 92 7.61 -1.71 16.91
N GLU A 93 8.40 -0.96 17.66
CA GLU A 93 9.36 0.02 17.12
C GLU A 93 10.32 -0.58 16.08
N LYS A 94 10.88 -1.76 16.33
CA LYS A 94 11.78 -2.45 15.40
C LYS A 94 11.10 -2.69 14.05
N TYR A 95 9.83 -3.09 14.05
CA TYR A 95 9.08 -3.31 12.82
C TYR A 95 8.68 -2.00 12.14
N LEU A 96 8.33 -0.96 12.91
CA LEU A 96 8.10 0.37 12.36
C LEU A 96 9.33 0.88 11.58
N PHE A 97 10.52 0.74 12.17
CA PHE A 97 11.76 1.08 11.47
C PHE A 97 12.00 0.22 10.24
N LYS A 98 11.75 -1.09 10.30
CA LYS A 98 11.87 -1.97 9.12
C LYS A 98 10.95 -1.54 7.98
N LEU A 99 9.70 -1.17 8.28
CA LEU A 99 8.76 -0.66 7.29
C LEU A 99 9.25 0.67 6.70
N TYR A 100 9.75 1.57 7.55
CA TYR A 100 10.35 2.84 7.10
C TYR A 100 11.53 2.60 6.17
N GLN A 101 12.49 1.76 6.55
CA GLN A 101 13.65 1.42 5.72
C GLN A 101 13.25 0.78 4.39
N THR A 102 12.22 -0.08 4.39
CA THR A 102 11.68 -0.67 3.16
C THR A 102 11.07 0.41 2.26
N LEU A 103 10.42 1.43 2.85
CA LEU A 103 9.83 2.53 2.09
C LEU A 103 10.89 3.45 1.48
N THR A 104 11.90 3.83 2.26
CA THR A 104 12.89 4.86 1.88
C THR A 104 14.16 4.29 1.25
N ASN A 105 14.41 2.99 1.39
CA ASN A 105 15.68 2.32 1.10
C ASN A 105 16.88 2.89 1.90
N GLU A 106 16.62 3.51 3.06
CA GLU A 106 17.67 4.02 3.95
C GLU A 106 18.28 2.89 4.79
N THR A 107 19.61 2.87 4.89
CA THR A 107 20.36 1.86 5.64
C THR A 107 20.38 2.13 7.14
N GLU A 108 20.30 3.41 7.52
CA GLU A 108 20.24 3.85 8.90
C GLU A 108 18.80 4.27 9.24
N TYR A 109 18.36 3.93 10.45
CA TYR A 109 17.05 4.30 10.94
C TYR A 109 17.23 5.00 12.29
N GLU A 110 16.94 6.28 12.31
CA GLU A 110 16.90 7.06 13.54
C GLU A 110 15.65 7.91 13.50
N TYR A 111 15.12 8.25 14.67
CA TYR A 111 14.15 9.32 14.73
C TYR A 111 14.79 10.61 14.25
N ARG A 112 13.99 11.43 13.56
CA ARG A 112 14.40 12.76 13.13
C ARG A 112 14.98 13.54 14.31
N LYS A 113 16.24 13.94 14.18
CA LYS A 113 16.91 14.85 15.12
C LYS A 113 16.40 16.28 14.85
N PHE A 114 16.11 17.01 15.91
CA PHE A 114 15.66 18.41 15.87
C PHE A 114 16.85 19.37 15.85
#